data_AF-A0A7X7T8S2-F1
#
_entry.id   AF-A0A7X7T8S2-F1
#
_cell.length_a   1.000
_cell.length_b   1.000
_cell.length_c   1.000
_cell.angle_alpha   90.00
_cell.angle_beta   90.00
_cell.angle_gamma   90.00
#
_symmetry.space_group_name_H-M   'P 1'
#
loop_
_entity.id
_entity.type
_entity.pdbx_description
1 polymer ?
#
loop_
_entity_poly.entity_id
_entity_poly.type
_entity_poly.pdbx_seq_one_letter_code
_entity_poly.pdbx_strand_id
1 'polypeptide(L)'
;MMAVRIGIHREVLLCTAWVFLSMGLSQAQPVLLPDWVKQCLDGPMKDTAEIVFACRQLNEDPHWYANLGYYAKDENRKAYRAKGRLCRLNLRTGEVVTIVDDPAGTIRDPQVHYDGKAILFSWRKGGSDDFHLHEIQSDGSGLRQITDGPYSDIEPTYLPDGGILFISNRCNRWVNCWLTQVAIQYRCDGDGKNLRPLSSNSEHENTPWPLPDGRILYQRWEYVDRSQVHYHHLWTMNPDGTGQMTFYGNFHPGIVMIDAKPVPDSEKVVAIFSPGHGIR
;
A
#
# COMPACT_ATOMS: atom_id res chain seq x y z
N MET A 1 -11.38 -1.40 -14.79
CA MET A 1 -10.05 -1.98 -14.50
C MET A 1 -9.77 -1.74 -13.02
N MET A 2 -9.80 -2.79 -12.20
CA MET A 2 -9.57 -2.72 -10.75
C MET A 2 -8.14 -3.16 -10.44
N ALA A 3 -7.45 -2.48 -9.52
CA ALA A 3 -6.16 -2.93 -8.99
C ALA A 3 -6.38 -3.51 -7.59
N VAL A 4 -6.02 -4.78 -7.41
CA VAL A 4 -6.09 -5.52 -6.15
C VAL A 4 -4.70 -5.43 -5.49
N ARG A 5 -4.63 -4.97 -4.24
CA ARG A 5 -3.42 -5.03 -3.40
C ARG A 5 -3.71 -6.03 -2.29
N ILE A 6 -2.90 -7.10 -2.20
CA ILE A 6 -3.10 -8.23 -1.27
C ILE A 6 -2.09 -8.07 -0.12
N GLY A 7 -2.58 -8.08 1.13
CA GLY A 7 -1.75 -8.14 2.34
C GLY A 7 -1.32 -9.58 2.65
N ILE A 8 -0.10 -9.78 3.18
CA ILE A 8 0.52 -11.10 3.38
C ILE A 8 0.93 -11.27 4.86
N HIS A 9 0.50 -12.35 5.52
CA HIS A 9 1.12 -12.83 6.76
C HIS A 9 1.18 -14.36 6.84
N ARG A 10 2.32 -14.84 7.38
CA ARG A 10 2.81 -16.16 7.82
C ARG A 10 2.35 -17.49 7.19
N GLU A 11 1.30 -17.55 6.38
CA GLU A 11 0.90 -18.74 5.62
C GLU A 11 0.47 -18.41 4.17
N VAL A 12 0.87 -17.23 3.66
CA VAL A 12 0.39 -16.74 2.36
C VAL A 12 1.57 -16.45 1.44
N LEU A 13 1.70 -17.24 0.38
CA LEU A 13 2.67 -17.03 -0.68
C LEU A 13 2.24 -15.85 -1.57
N LEU A 14 3.22 -15.17 -2.17
CA LEU A 14 2.99 -14.14 -3.18
C LEU A 14 2.18 -14.68 -4.37
N CYS A 15 0.96 -14.16 -4.55
CA CYS A 15 0.28 -14.19 -5.83
C CYS A 15 0.07 -12.76 -6.32
N THR A 16 0.83 -12.34 -7.33
CA THR A 16 0.50 -11.17 -8.14
C THR A 16 -0.76 -11.49 -8.94
N ALA A 17 -1.92 -11.23 -8.36
CA ALA A 17 -3.21 -11.45 -9.01
C ALA A 17 -3.66 -10.19 -9.75
N TRP A 18 -3.63 -10.22 -11.09
CA TRP A 18 -4.50 -9.37 -11.88
C TRP A 18 -5.88 -10.04 -11.94
N VAL A 19 -6.69 -9.85 -10.90
CA VAL A 19 -8.11 -10.25 -10.98
C VAL A 19 -8.83 -9.21 -11.83
N PHE A 20 -9.15 -9.56 -13.07
CA PHE A 20 -10.01 -8.77 -13.94
C PHE A 20 -11.44 -8.75 -13.38
N LEU A 21 -11.71 -7.85 -12.44
CA LEU A 21 -13.07 -7.47 -12.08
C LEU A 21 -13.55 -6.42 -13.09
N SER A 22 -13.97 -6.89 -14.26
CA SER A 22 -14.72 -6.11 -15.25
C SER A 22 -16.22 -6.38 -15.10
N MET A 23 -16.77 -6.22 -13.90
CA MET A 23 -18.23 -6.20 -13.73
C MET A 23 -18.59 -5.12 -12.73
N GLY A 24 -19.62 -4.34 -13.06
CA GLY A 24 -20.34 -3.56 -12.06
C GLY A 24 -20.79 -4.56 -11.00
N LEU A 25 -20.15 -4.53 -9.83
CA LEU A 25 -20.44 -5.40 -8.69
C LEU A 25 -21.78 -4.97 -8.05
N SER A 26 -22.84 -5.01 -8.84
CA SER A 26 -24.22 -5.16 -8.38
C SER A 26 -24.61 -6.61 -8.67
N GLN A 27 -24.80 -7.41 -7.61
CA GLN A 27 -25.29 -8.79 -7.55
C GLN A 27 -24.26 -9.95 -7.58
N ALA A 28 -24.03 -10.49 -6.37
CA ALA A 28 -24.25 -11.89 -5.97
C ALA A 28 -23.84 -13.08 -6.87
N GLN A 29 -22.92 -12.93 -7.82
CA GLN A 29 -22.33 -14.09 -8.50
C GLN A 29 -20.91 -14.37 -8.01
N PRO A 30 -20.58 -15.64 -7.69
CA PRO A 30 -19.23 -16.04 -7.34
C PRO A 30 -18.23 -15.66 -8.45
N VAL A 31 -17.09 -15.12 -8.05
CA VAL A 31 -15.97 -14.88 -8.96
C VAL A 31 -15.36 -16.22 -9.36
N LEU A 32 -15.29 -16.48 -10.66
CA LEU A 32 -14.55 -17.63 -11.18
C LEU A 32 -13.05 -17.43 -10.95
N LEU A 33 -12.46 -18.28 -10.12
CA LEU A 33 -11.04 -18.22 -9.80
C LEU A 33 -10.22 -18.92 -10.90
N PRO A 34 -9.11 -18.31 -11.36
CA PRO A 34 -8.18 -18.94 -12.29
C PRO A 34 -7.61 -20.26 -11.76
N ASP A 35 -7.22 -21.18 -12.65
CA ASP A 35 -6.70 -22.50 -12.24
C ASP A 35 -5.40 -22.44 -11.42
N TRP A 36 -4.57 -21.41 -11.63
CA TRP A 36 -3.39 -21.22 -10.80
C TRP A 36 -3.73 -20.89 -9.34
N VAL A 37 -4.89 -20.25 -9.06
CA VAL A 37 -5.35 -20.04 -7.68
C VAL A 37 -5.63 -21.38 -7.03
N LYS A 38 -6.29 -22.30 -7.74
CA LYS A 38 -6.53 -23.66 -7.24
C LYS A 38 -5.22 -24.39 -6.91
N GLN A 39 -4.21 -24.28 -7.77
CA GLN A 39 -2.88 -24.85 -7.51
C GLN A 39 -2.24 -24.27 -6.24
N CYS A 40 -2.39 -22.96 -5.98
CA CYS A 40 -1.92 -22.36 -4.73
C CYS A 40 -2.68 -22.90 -3.50
N LEU A 41 -3.99 -23.11 -3.62
CA LEU A 41 -4.84 -23.67 -2.56
C LEU A 41 -4.60 -25.15 -2.31
N ASP A 42 -4.09 -25.90 -3.28
CA ASP A 42 -3.63 -27.27 -3.09
C ASP A 42 -2.22 -27.33 -2.47
N GLY A 43 -1.54 -26.19 -2.40
CA GLY A 43 -0.16 -26.06 -1.97
C GLY A 43 0.01 -25.05 -0.82
N PRO A 44 0.90 -24.05 -0.97
CA PRO A 44 1.26 -23.17 0.15
C PRO A 44 0.13 -22.33 0.74
N MET A 45 -1.00 -22.16 0.05
CA MET A 45 -2.17 -21.40 0.53
C MET A 45 -3.34 -22.31 0.95
N LYS A 46 -3.07 -23.59 1.24
CA LYS A 46 -4.13 -24.56 1.62
C LYS A 46 -4.96 -24.13 2.82
N ASP A 47 -4.35 -23.42 3.76
CA ASP A 47 -5.00 -22.94 4.99
C ASP A 47 -5.58 -21.52 4.83
N THR A 48 -5.35 -20.88 3.66
CA THR A 48 -5.92 -19.57 3.33
C THR A 48 -7.37 -19.72 2.84
N ALA A 49 -8.32 -19.27 3.67
CA ALA A 49 -9.74 -19.26 3.33
C ALA A 49 -10.14 -18.03 2.50
N GLU A 50 -9.63 -16.86 2.85
CA GLU A 50 -10.08 -15.58 2.30
C GLU A 50 -8.91 -14.64 2.02
N ILE A 51 -9.12 -13.70 1.08
CA ILE A 51 -8.24 -12.54 0.89
C ILE A 51 -9.03 -11.25 1.07
N VAL A 52 -8.33 -10.19 1.48
CA VAL A 52 -8.87 -8.84 1.59
C VAL A 52 -8.30 -7.98 0.46
N PHE A 53 -9.15 -7.15 -0.14
CA PHE A 53 -8.74 -6.25 -1.21
C PHE A 53 -9.58 -4.98 -1.25
N ALA A 54 -8.99 -3.92 -1.80
CA ALA A 54 -9.69 -2.68 -2.06
C ALA A 54 -10.17 -2.63 -3.51
N CYS A 55 -11.38 -2.13 -3.70
CA CYS A 55 -11.95 -1.79 -4.99
C CYS A 55 -12.01 -0.27 -5.10
N ARG A 56 -11.42 0.29 -6.15
CA ARG A 56 -11.46 1.74 -6.42
C ARG A 56 -11.33 2.04 -7.90
N GLN A 57 -11.76 3.22 -8.30
CA GLN A 57 -11.44 3.75 -9.63
C GLN A 57 -9.94 4.09 -9.71
N LEU A 58 -9.33 3.79 -10.86
CA LEU A 58 -7.93 4.11 -11.11
C LEU A 58 -7.77 5.56 -11.57
N ASN A 59 -6.63 6.15 -11.20
CA ASN A 59 -6.16 7.40 -11.77
C ASN A 59 -5.68 7.20 -13.21
N GLU A 60 -5.73 8.29 -13.99
CA GLU A 60 -5.32 8.32 -15.40
C GLU A 60 -3.82 8.65 -15.58
N ASP A 61 -3.17 9.17 -14.54
CA ASP A 61 -1.74 9.52 -14.58
C ASP A 61 -0.87 8.26 -14.45
N PRO A 62 0.12 8.08 -15.34
CA PRO A 62 1.09 7.00 -15.23
C PRO A 62 2.04 7.13 -14.02
N HIS A 63 2.22 8.30 -13.37
CA HIS A 63 3.16 8.48 -12.26
C HIS A 63 2.54 8.13 -10.90
N TRP A 64 2.25 6.86 -10.67
CA TRP A 64 1.45 6.43 -9.52
C TRP A 64 2.17 6.52 -8.16
N TYR A 65 3.50 6.53 -8.12
CA TYR A 65 4.29 6.77 -6.88
C TYR A 65 4.39 8.28 -6.53
N ALA A 66 4.23 9.18 -7.52
CA ALA A 66 4.43 10.61 -7.33
C ALA A 66 3.18 11.36 -6.85
N ASN A 67 2.02 10.69 -6.79
CA ASN A 67 0.72 11.33 -6.60
C ASN A 67 0.13 10.99 -5.22
N LEU A 68 0.20 11.95 -4.29
CA LEU A 68 -0.50 11.92 -3.01
C LEU A 68 -1.40 13.16 -2.87
N GLY A 69 -2.71 12.95 -2.78
CA GLY A 69 -3.71 14.03 -2.70
C GLY A 69 -3.93 14.76 -4.03
N TYR A 70 -2.86 15.21 -4.68
CA TYR A 70 -2.88 16.01 -5.91
C TYR A 70 -2.05 15.39 -7.02
N TYR A 71 -2.36 15.76 -8.26
CA TYR A 71 -1.57 15.34 -9.41
C TYR A 71 -0.29 16.14 -9.46
N ALA A 72 0.82 15.45 -9.69
CA ALA A 72 2.14 16.03 -9.80
C ALA A 72 2.17 17.18 -10.83
N LYS A 73 1.40 17.08 -11.93
CA LYS A 73 1.36 18.10 -12.99
C LYS A 73 0.45 19.30 -12.70
N ASP A 74 -0.38 19.23 -11.66
CA ASP A 74 -1.38 20.25 -11.33
C ASP A 74 -1.77 20.17 -9.85
N GLU A 75 -1.23 21.09 -9.05
CA GLU A 75 -1.48 21.21 -7.60
C GLU A 75 -2.93 21.55 -7.23
N ASN A 76 -3.78 21.89 -8.21
CA ASN A 76 -5.21 22.13 -8.00
C ASN A 76 -6.05 20.91 -8.40
N ARG A 77 -5.46 19.91 -9.06
CA ARG A 77 -6.16 18.71 -9.52
C ARG A 77 -5.97 17.57 -8.54
N LYS A 78 -7.06 17.10 -7.93
CA LYS A 78 -7.03 16.00 -6.96
C LYS A 78 -6.74 14.64 -7.60
N ALA A 79 -5.74 13.92 -7.07
CA ALA A 79 -5.27 12.61 -7.54
C ALA A 79 -5.97 11.44 -6.85
N TYR A 80 -7.28 11.55 -6.68
CA TYR A 80 -8.10 10.48 -6.13
C TYR A 80 -9.42 10.30 -6.88
N ARG A 81 -10.07 9.16 -6.68
CA ARG A 81 -11.29 8.77 -7.41
C ARG A 81 -12.29 8.08 -6.51
N ALA A 82 -13.57 8.25 -6.78
CA ALA A 82 -14.65 7.72 -5.97
C ALA A 82 -14.80 6.18 -6.05
N LYS A 83 -15.88 5.65 -5.47
CA LYS A 83 -16.26 4.23 -5.48
C LYS A 83 -15.30 3.33 -4.69
N GLY A 84 -14.89 3.79 -3.52
CA GLY A 84 -14.04 3.03 -2.60
C GLY A 84 -14.81 1.93 -1.89
N ARG A 85 -14.33 0.69 -2.00
CA ARG A 85 -14.83 -0.43 -1.19
C ARG A 85 -13.69 -1.25 -0.63
N LEU A 86 -13.89 -1.77 0.58
CA LEU A 86 -13.09 -2.83 1.17
C LEU A 86 -13.87 -4.12 1.06
N CYS A 87 -13.28 -5.16 0.48
CA CYS A 87 -13.95 -6.43 0.22
C CYS A 87 -13.13 -7.62 0.75
N ARG A 88 -13.82 -8.70 1.08
CA ARG A 88 -13.23 -10.04 1.24
C ARG A 88 -13.68 -10.94 0.10
N LEU A 89 -12.79 -11.82 -0.35
CA LEU A 89 -13.10 -12.88 -1.31
C LEU A 89 -12.80 -14.22 -0.65
N ASN A 90 -13.80 -15.08 -0.58
CA ASN A 90 -13.62 -16.47 -0.21
C ASN A 90 -13.01 -17.25 -1.39
N LEU A 91 -11.84 -17.83 -1.17
CA LEU A 91 -11.07 -18.52 -2.20
C LEU A 91 -11.60 -19.91 -2.56
N ARG A 92 -12.56 -20.47 -1.79
CA ARG A 92 -13.18 -21.76 -2.08
C ARG A 92 -14.52 -21.60 -2.79
N THR A 93 -15.32 -20.63 -2.36
CA THR A 93 -16.66 -20.40 -2.91
C THR A 93 -16.67 -19.37 -4.02
N GLY A 94 -15.67 -18.49 -4.11
CA GLY A 94 -15.66 -17.33 -4.99
C GLY A 94 -16.55 -16.18 -4.50
N GLU A 95 -17.13 -16.30 -3.31
CA GLU A 95 -18.02 -15.28 -2.74
C GLU A 95 -17.26 -13.99 -2.40
N VAL A 96 -17.81 -12.85 -2.80
CA VAL A 96 -17.27 -11.52 -2.47
C VAL A 96 -18.20 -10.82 -1.50
N VAL A 97 -17.68 -10.48 -0.32
CA VAL A 97 -18.38 -9.69 0.70
C VAL A 97 -17.78 -8.30 0.74
N THR A 98 -18.61 -7.26 0.69
CA THR A 98 -18.17 -5.88 0.93
C THR A 98 -18.25 -5.58 2.42
N ILE A 99 -17.11 -5.22 3.02
CA ILE A 99 -16.98 -4.88 4.45
C ILE A 99 -17.26 -3.38 4.66
N VAL A 100 -16.72 -2.55 3.78
CA VAL A 100 -16.91 -1.09 3.81
C VAL A 100 -17.28 -0.64 2.41
N ASP A 101 -18.35 0.14 2.29
CA ASP A 101 -18.79 0.75 1.05
C ASP A 101 -18.89 2.27 1.20
N ASP A 102 -18.05 3.00 0.46
CA ASP A 102 -18.08 4.46 0.39
C ASP A 102 -18.06 4.89 -1.09
N PRO A 103 -19.25 5.05 -1.70
CA PRO A 103 -19.37 5.43 -3.10
C PRO A 103 -18.72 6.77 -3.45
N ALA A 104 -18.58 7.69 -2.48
CA ALA A 104 -17.99 9.01 -2.67
C ALA A 104 -16.51 9.08 -2.26
N GLY A 105 -16.05 8.14 -1.42
CA GLY A 105 -14.69 8.04 -0.95
C GLY A 105 -13.78 7.14 -1.77
N THR A 106 -12.59 6.89 -1.22
CA THR A 106 -11.59 5.97 -1.77
C THR A 106 -11.00 5.14 -0.65
N ILE A 107 -10.95 3.82 -0.84
CA ILE A 107 -10.24 2.90 0.04
C ILE A 107 -9.06 2.31 -0.74
N ARG A 108 -7.91 2.19 -0.08
CA ARG A 108 -6.69 1.58 -0.64
C ARG A 108 -5.84 0.94 0.44
N ASP A 109 -4.85 0.19 -0.01
CA ASP A 109 -3.75 -0.38 0.79
C ASP A 109 -4.18 -1.19 2.03
N PRO A 110 -5.09 -2.18 1.89
CA PRO A 110 -5.46 -3.02 3.02
C PRO A 110 -4.29 -3.93 3.45
N GLN A 111 -4.10 -4.04 4.76
CA GLN A 111 -3.20 -4.97 5.43
C GLN A 111 -3.98 -5.75 6.48
N VAL A 112 -3.88 -7.07 6.44
CA VAL A 112 -4.40 -7.94 7.51
C VAL A 112 -3.37 -7.94 8.63
N HIS A 113 -3.80 -7.94 9.89
CA HIS A 113 -2.91 -8.07 11.05
C HIS A 113 -2.32 -9.49 11.15
N TYR A 114 -1.19 -9.67 11.84
CA TYR A 114 -0.49 -10.96 11.97
C TYR A 114 -1.35 -12.11 12.49
N ASP A 115 -2.40 -11.80 13.25
CA ASP A 115 -3.34 -12.77 13.82
C ASP A 115 -4.60 -13.02 12.96
N GLY A 116 -4.74 -12.33 11.82
CA GLY A 116 -5.90 -12.45 10.93
C GLY A 116 -7.18 -11.78 11.43
N LYS A 117 -7.16 -11.08 12.57
CA LYS A 117 -8.38 -10.56 13.22
C LYS A 117 -8.69 -9.11 12.89
N ALA A 118 -7.70 -8.33 12.49
CA ALA A 118 -7.88 -6.92 12.14
C ALA A 118 -7.39 -6.62 10.73
N ILE A 119 -7.95 -5.57 10.13
CA ILE A 119 -7.61 -5.07 8.80
C ILE A 119 -7.34 -3.57 8.92
N LEU A 120 -6.12 -3.17 8.63
CA LEU A 120 -5.67 -1.78 8.55
C LEU A 120 -5.72 -1.32 7.10
N PHE A 121 -6.21 -0.11 6.84
CA PHE A 121 -6.36 0.41 5.49
C PHE A 121 -6.35 1.93 5.46
N SER A 122 -6.12 2.50 4.29
CA SER A 122 -6.19 3.95 4.07
C SER A 122 -7.52 4.32 3.45
N TRP A 123 -8.21 5.29 4.04
CA TRP A 123 -9.53 5.70 3.61
C TRP A 123 -9.62 7.22 3.53
N ARG A 124 -9.89 7.73 2.32
CA ARG A 124 -10.42 9.07 2.12
C ARG A 124 -11.93 8.96 2.11
N LYS A 125 -12.58 9.36 3.19
CA LYS A 125 -14.05 9.39 3.28
C LYS A 125 -14.64 10.32 2.23
N GLY A 126 -15.84 10.02 1.74
CA GLY A 126 -16.61 10.94 0.89
C GLY A 126 -16.72 12.34 1.53
N GLY A 127 -16.44 13.39 0.75
CA GLY A 127 -16.43 14.76 1.24
C GLY A 127 -15.16 15.18 2.00
N SER A 128 -14.20 14.28 2.20
CA SER A 128 -12.84 14.60 2.67
C SER A 128 -11.87 14.70 1.50
N ASP A 129 -10.83 15.50 1.70
CA ASP A 129 -9.68 15.61 0.80
C ASP A 129 -8.53 14.68 1.19
N ASP A 130 -8.47 14.28 2.47
CA ASP A 130 -7.32 13.57 3.04
C ASP A 130 -7.61 12.10 3.36
N PHE A 131 -6.59 11.27 3.11
CA PHE A 131 -6.59 9.87 3.53
C PHE A 131 -6.21 9.76 5.00
N HIS A 132 -6.94 8.95 5.75
CA HIS A 132 -6.55 8.57 7.10
C HIS A 132 -6.51 7.05 7.26
N LEU A 133 -5.69 6.60 8.19
CA LEU A 133 -5.60 5.19 8.53
C LEU A 133 -6.81 4.79 9.37
N HIS A 134 -7.38 3.65 9.05
CA HIS A 134 -8.50 3.05 9.75
C HIS A 134 -8.22 1.57 9.97
N GLU A 135 -8.74 1.04 11.07
CA GLU A 135 -8.69 -0.37 11.38
C GLU A 135 -10.11 -0.90 11.59
N ILE A 136 -10.38 -2.11 11.13
CA ILE A 136 -11.64 -2.80 11.31
C ILE A 136 -11.37 -4.27 11.63
N GLN A 137 -12.24 -4.90 12.43
CA GLN A 137 -12.14 -6.34 12.65
C GLN A 137 -12.45 -7.09 11.35
N SER A 138 -11.90 -8.30 11.19
CA SER A 138 -12.06 -9.09 9.97
C SER A 138 -13.50 -9.52 9.73
N ASP A 139 -14.33 -9.57 10.79
CA ASP A 139 -15.78 -9.76 10.73
C ASP A 139 -16.57 -8.50 10.31
N GLY A 140 -15.91 -7.34 10.18
CA GLY A 140 -16.51 -6.06 9.82
C GLY A 140 -16.97 -5.22 11.01
N SER A 141 -16.80 -5.68 12.25
CA SER A 141 -17.10 -4.91 13.45
C SER A 141 -15.95 -3.99 13.87
N GLY A 142 -16.19 -3.13 14.87
CA GLY A 142 -15.11 -2.40 15.56
C GLY A 142 -14.31 -1.41 14.70
N LEU A 143 -14.91 -0.87 13.63
CA LEU A 143 -14.29 0.14 12.78
C LEU A 143 -13.85 1.36 13.61
N ARG A 144 -12.56 1.69 13.54
CA ARG A 144 -11.96 2.85 14.21
C ARG A 144 -11.01 3.60 13.28
N GLN A 145 -10.90 4.91 13.48
CA GLN A 145 -9.93 5.76 12.80
C GLN A 145 -8.67 5.88 13.68
N ILE A 146 -7.50 5.78 13.06
CA ILE A 146 -6.18 5.76 13.73
C ILE A 146 -5.50 7.13 13.63
N THR A 147 -5.59 7.79 12.47
CA THR A 147 -4.94 9.09 12.23
C THR A 147 -5.95 10.16 11.84
N ASP A 148 -5.61 11.43 12.04
CA ASP A 148 -6.45 12.59 11.74
C ASP A 148 -5.65 13.85 11.37
N GLY A 149 -6.34 14.92 11.00
CA GLY A 149 -5.75 16.22 10.69
C GLY A 149 -5.70 16.54 9.20
N PRO A 150 -5.07 17.65 8.79
CA PRO A 150 -5.10 18.16 7.41
C PRO A 150 -4.03 17.50 6.52
N TYR A 151 -3.82 16.19 6.70
CA TYR A 151 -2.74 15.45 6.07
C TYR A 151 -3.21 14.07 5.62
N SER A 152 -2.63 13.61 4.52
CA SER A 152 -2.93 12.29 3.96
C SER A 152 -1.92 11.25 4.43
N ASP A 153 -2.43 10.18 5.02
CA ASP A 153 -1.69 9.01 5.48
C ASP A 153 -2.11 7.77 4.67
N ILE A 154 -1.13 7.13 4.00
CA ILE A 154 -1.36 5.99 3.10
C ILE A 154 -0.34 4.86 3.31
N GLU A 155 -0.56 3.73 2.64
CA GLU A 155 0.36 2.58 2.61
C GLU A 155 0.82 2.09 3.99
N PRO A 156 -0.13 1.81 4.91
CA PRO A 156 0.22 1.39 6.25
C PRO A 156 0.75 -0.04 6.28
N THR A 157 1.51 -0.37 7.31
CA THR A 157 1.92 -1.74 7.64
C THR A 157 2.04 -1.91 9.16
N TYR A 158 1.67 -3.10 9.65
CA TYR A 158 1.83 -3.44 11.06
C TYR A 158 3.27 -3.82 11.36
N LEU A 159 3.79 -3.34 12.49
CA LEU A 159 5.06 -3.77 13.04
C LEU A 159 4.85 -4.88 14.08
N PRO A 160 5.82 -5.80 14.25
CA PRO A 160 5.71 -6.88 15.25
C PRO A 160 5.58 -6.41 16.70
N ASP A 161 5.96 -5.17 17.00
CA ASP A 161 5.81 -4.55 18.32
C ASP A 161 4.44 -3.90 18.55
N GLY A 162 3.50 -4.06 17.62
CA GLY A 162 2.16 -3.47 17.68
C GLY A 162 2.09 -2.03 17.19
N GLY A 163 3.20 -1.43 16.76
CA GLY A 163 3.22 -0.14 16.09
C GLY A 163 2.71 -0.22 14.66
N ILE A 164 2.44 0.96 14.08
CA ILE A 164 2.03 1.12 12.70
C ILE A 164 3.02 2.04 12.01
N LEU A 165 3.52 1.62 10.84
CA LEU A 165 4.34 2.44 9.95
C LEU A 165 3.52 2.77 8.70
N PHE A 166 3.63 4.00 8.22
CA PHE A 166 2.85 4.49 7.07
C PHE A 166 3.57 5.64 6.35
N ILE A 167 3.05 6.03 5.19
CA ILE A 167 3.54 7.15 4.39
C ILE A 167 2.65 8.37 4.61
N SER A 168 3.25 9.53 4.87
CA SER A 168 2.50 10.76 5.18
C SER A 168 3.12 12.03 4.60
N ASN A 169 2.28 12.96 4.16
CA ASN A 169 2.68 14.30 3.72
C ASN A 169 2.82 15.33 4.87
N ARG A 170 2.71 14.90 6.14
CA ARG A 170 2.90 15.75 7.34
C ARG A 170 4.23 16.49 7.40
N CYS A 171 5.21 16.09 6.58
CA CYS A 171 6.49 16.78 6.49
C CYS A 171 6.39 18.20 5.90
N ASN A 172 5.26 18.55 5.25
CA ASN A 172 5.01 19.87 4.63
C ASN A 172 6.13 20.30 3.67
N ARG A 173 6.54 19.39 2.79
CA ARG A 173 7.58 19.63 1.77
C ARG A 173 7.00 19.42 0.38
N TRP A 174 7.68 20.03 -0.58
CA TRP A 174 7.44 19.82 -2.00
C TRP A 174 8.69 19.22 -2.62
N VAL A 175 8.51 18.37 -3.62
CA VAL A 175 9.64 17.86 -4.40
C VAL A 175 10.30 19.03 -5.11
N ASN A 176 11.62 19.16 -4.98
CA ASN A 176 12.34 20.34 -5.48
C ASN A 176 12.19 20.57 -6.99
N CYS A 177 11.99 19.51 -7.77
CA CYS A 177 11.89 19.59 -9.21
C CYS A 177 10.45 19.56 -9.75
N TRP A 178 9.38 19.51 -8.91
CA TRP A 178 8.01 19.31 -9.41
C TRP A 178 6.90 19.69 -8.40
N LEU A 179 5.65 19.85 -8.86
CA LEU A 179 4.50 20.29 -8.04
C LEU A 179 3.83 19.13 -7.28
N THR A 180 4.61 18.33 -6.56
CA THR A 180 4.07 17.24 -5.72
C THR A 180 4.49 17.39 -4.26
N GLN A 181 3.52 17.22 -3.36
CA GLN A 181 3.74 17.20 -1.92
C GLN A 181 4.47 15.93 -1.53
N VAL A 182 5.58 16.07 -0.82
CA VAL A 182 6.43 14.95 -0.42
C VAL A 182 5.73 14.13 0.66
N ALA A 183 5.76 12.81 0.48
CA ALA A 183 5.34 11.86 1.49
C ALA A 183 6.53 11.00 1.93
N ILE A 184 6.72 10.88 3.23
CA ILE A 184 7.81 10.09 3.84
C ILE A 184 7.28 9.15 4.91
N GLN A 185 8.14 8.28 5.42
CA GLN A 185 7.77 7.33 6.46
C GLN A 185 7.52 7.99 7.81
N TYR A 186 6.39 7.64 8.42
CA TYR A 186 6.01 7.96 9.78
C TYR A 186 5.67 6.67 10.53
N ARG A 187 5.72 6.76 11.86
CA ARG A 187 5.33 5.69 12.76
C ARG A 187 4.49 6.24 13.91
N CYS A 188 3.51 5.46 14.32
CA CYS A 188 2.73 5.65 15.54
C CYS A 188 2.55 4.32 16.28
N ASP A 189 1.99 4.38 17.49
CA ASP A 189 1.50 3.21 18.20
C ASP A 189 0.20 2.69 17.55
N GLY A 190 -0.22 1.47 17.88
CA GLY A 190 -1.45 0.88 17.35
C GLY A 190 -2.73 1.67 17.66
N ASP A 191 -2.70 2.61 18.61
CA ASP A 191 -3.81 3.53 18.91
C ASP A 191 -3.69 4.90 18.22
N GLY A 192 -2.67 5.10 17.39
CA GLY A 192 -2.40 6.35 16.67
C GLY A 192 -1.55 7.36 17.44
N LYS A 193 -1.25 7.13 18.72
CA LYS A 193 -0.41 8.03 19.53
C LYS A 193 1.07 7.90 19.19
N ASN A 194 1.87 8.79 19.79
CA ASN A 194 3.33 8.81 19.64
C ASN A 194 3.81 8.87 18.18
N LEU A 195 3.04 9.58 17.36
CA LEU A 195 3.32 9.81 15.95
C LEU A 195 4.64 10.57 15.77
N ARG A 196 5.53 10.05 14.93
CA ARG A 196 6.82 10.68 14.59
C ARG A 196 7.30 10.33 13.19
N PRO A 197 8.07 11.21 12.53
CA PRO A 197 8.74 10.89 11.28
C PRO A 197 9.87 9.88 11.51
N LEU A 198 10.14 9.05 10.50
CA LEU A 198 11.28 8.11 10.45
C LEU A 198 12.35 8.51 9.42
N SER A 199 12.07 9.51 8.60
CA SER A 199 12.96 9.96 7.52
C SER A 199 12.98 11.48 7.44
N SER A 200 14.07 12.01 6.90
CA SER A 200 14.22 13.42 6.54
C SER A 200 14.38 13.60 5.04
N ASN A 201 14.00 12.59 4.23
CA ASN A 201 14.12 12.67 2.77
C ASN A 201 13.39 13.91 2.23
N SER A 202 13.94 14.51 1.18
CA SER A 202 13.33 15.69 0.54
C SER A 202 12.34 15.27 -0.56
N GLU A 203 12.22 13.97 -0.81
CA GLU A 203 11.49 13.34 -1.90
C GLU A 203 10.62 12.18 -1.38
N HIS A 204 9.81 11.61 -2.27
CA HIS A 204 8.87 10.54 -1.93
C HIS A 204 9.54 9.25 -1.45
N GLU A 205 8.94 8.65 -0.43
CA GLU A 205 9.16 7.27 -0.02
C GLU A 205 7.83 6.52 -0.09
N ASN A 206 7.87 5.26 -0.50
CA ASN A 206 6.66 4.46 -0.71
C ASN A 206 6.82 3.01 -0.28
N THR A 207 5.67 2.37 -0.10
CA THR A 207 5.49 0.93 0.08
C THR A 207 6.41 0.29 1.13
N PRO A 208 6.36 0.76 2.38
CA PRO A 208 7.16 0.18 3.45
C PRO A 208 6.67 -1.23 3.80
N TRP A 209 7.61 -2.12 4.12
CA TRP A 209 7.31 -3.49 4.53
C TRP A 209 8.35 -4.03 5.53
N PRO A 210 7.93 -4.65 6.66
CA PRO A 210 8.85 -5.28 7.60
C PRO A 210 9.53 -6.53 6.99
N LEU A 211 10.86 -6.56 7.05
CA LEU A 211 11.65 -7.74 6.72
C LEU A 211 11.71 -8.71 7.89
N PRO A 212 11.93 -10.02 7.65
CA PRO A 212 12.08 -11.02 8.71
C PRO A 212 13.22 -10.74 9.70
N ASP A 213 14.23 -9.98 9.29
CA ASP A 213 15.36 -9.56 10.13
C ASP A 213 15.07 -8.32 11.00
N GLY A 214 13.85 -7.79 10.95
CA GLY A 214 13.41 -6.64 11.72
C GLY A 214 13.65 -5.29 11.05
N ARG A 215 14.34 -5.22 9.90
CA ARG A 215 14.45 -3.98 9.12
C ARG A 215 13.15 -3.67 8.40
N ILE A 216 13.01 -2.45 7.91
CA ILE A 216 11.94 -2.00 7.02
C ILE A 216 12.52 -1.88 5.62
N LEU A 217 11.93 -2.57 4.65
CA LEU A 217 12.19 -2.41 3.22
C LEU A 217 11.21 -1.38 2.65
N TYR A 218 11.68 -0.45 1.82
CA TYR A 218 10.83 0.57 1.22
C TYR A 218 11.42 1.05 -0.12
N GLN A 219 10.59 1.69 -0.93
CA GLN A 219 11.05 2.44 -2.09
C GLN A 219 11.39 3.87 -1.65
N ARG A 220 12.52 4.39 -2.14
CA ARG A 220 12.90 5.80 -1.97
C ARG A 220 13.23 6.41 -3.32
N TRP A 221 12.65 7.57 -3.57
CA TRP A 221 13.12 8.47 -4.61
C TRP A 221 14.35 9.22 -4.07
N GLU A 222 15.48 9.07 -4.75
CA GLU A 222 16.76 9.64 -4.32
C GLU A 222 17.51 10.23 -5.51
N TYR A 223 17.67 11.55 -5.57
CA TYR A 223 18.42 12.19 -6.64
C TYR A 223 19.48 13.20 -6.17
N VAL A 224 19.88 13.17 -4.90
CA VAL A 224 21.07 13.90 -4.46
C VAL A 224 22.28 13.42 -5.26
N ASP A 225 22.93 14.35 -5.96
CA ASP A 225 24.04 14.13 -6.90
C ASP A 225 23.72 13.16 -8.05
N ARG A 226 22.45 12.99 -8.41
CA ARG A 226 22.00 12.05 -9.45
C ARG A 226 20.84 12.61 -10.28
N SER A 227 20.38 11.82 -11.24
CA SER A 227 19.24 12.22 -12.09
C SER A 227 17.94 12.27 -11.30
N GLN A 228 17.24 13.39 -11.40
CA GLN A 228 15.94 13.61 -10.75
C GLN A 228 14.87 12.58 -11.11
N VAL A 229 14.93 11.90 -12.26
CA VAL A 229 13.85 11.00 -12.70
C VAL A 229 14.15 9.50 -12.54
N HIS A 230 15.42 9.12 -12.42
CA HIS A 230 15.83 7.74 -12.71
C HIS A 230 16.02 6.83 -11.50
N TYR A 231 15.95 7.36 -10.28
CA TYR A 231 16.39 6.64 -9.08
C TYR A 231 15.23 6.46 -8.09
N HIS A 232 14.44 5.40 -8.30
CA HIS A 232 13.28 5.03 -7.49
C HIS A 232 13.42 3.58 -7.04
N HIS A 233 14.32 3.36 -6.09
CA HIS A 233 14.86 2.03 -5.81
C HIS A 233 14.62 1.60 -4.37
N LEU A 234 15.07 0.39 -4.06
CA LEU A 234 14.84 -0.23 -2.77
C LEU A 234 15.90 0.20 -1.76
N TRP A 235 15.43 0.57 -0.58
CA TRP A 235 16.20 0.97 0.59
C TRP A 235 15.73 0.18 1.81
N THR A 236 16.57 0.15 2.83
CA THR A 236 16.23 -0.40 4.14
C THR A 236 16.54 0.57 5.26
N MET A 237 15.84 0.44 6.39
CA MET A 237 16.14 1.15 7.64
C MET A 237 15.72 0.30 8.84
N ASN A 238 16.15 0.67 10.04
CA ASN A 238 15.60 0.14 11.27
C ASN A 238 14.19 0.72 11.53
N PRO A 239 13.31 0.04 12.30
CA PRO A 239 11.95 0.52 12.59
C PRO A 239 11.88 1.83 13.38
N ASP A 240 13.00 2.35 13.86
CA ASP A 240 13.11 3.64 14.53
C ASP A 240 13.57 4.78 13.59
N GLY A 241 13.88 4.48 12.33
CA GLY A 241 14.36 5.41 11.31
C GLY A 241 15.89 5.46 11.17
N THR A 242 16.64 4.79 12.05
CA THR A 242 18.10 4.72 11.98
C THR A 242 18.57 3.72 10.92
N GLY A 243 19.86 3.76 10.56
CA GLY A 243 20.46 2.75 9.68
C GLY A 243 19.90 2.73 8.26
N GLN A 244 19.49 3.89 7.72
CA GLN A 244 19.02 3.99 6.33
C GLN A 244 20.14 3.62 5.36
N MET A 245 19.91 2.61 4.53
CA MET A 245 20.91 2.05 3.62
C MET A 245 20.26 1.63 2.30
N THR A 246 21.03 1.69 1.22
CA THR A 246 20.61 1.12 -0.07
C THR A 246 20.40 -0.39 0.09
N PHE A 247 19.35 -0.93 -0.55
CA PHE A 247 19.08 -2.37 -0.57
C PHE A 247 19.40 -2.97 -1.95
N TYR A 248 18.77 -2.43 -3.00
CA TYR A 248 18.94 -2.93 -4.36
C TYR A 248 18.63 -1.83 -5.39
N GLY A 249 19.18 -1.95 -6.60
CA GLY A 249 18.82 -1.11 -7.75
C GLY A 249 19.51 0.26 -7.84
N ASN A 250 20.14 0.74 -6.77
CA ASN A 250 20.71 2.10 -6.70
C ASN A 250 21.84 2.41 -7.71
N PHE A 251 22.36 1.42 -8.45
CA PHE A 251 23.32 1.57 -9.55
C PHE A 251 22.70 1.36 -10.94
N HIS A 252 21.39 1.09 -11.02
CA HIS A 252 20.67 0.78 -12.26
C HIS A 252 19.56 1.80 -12.49
N PRO A 253 19.85 2.94 -13.14
CA PRO A 253 18.86 4.00 -13.35
C PRO A 253 17.73 3.59 -14.29
N GLY A 254 16.61 4.31 -14.21
CA GLY A 254 15.54 4.27 -15.21
C GLY A 254 14.45 3.22 -14.96
N ILE A 255 14.43 2.64 -13.74
CA ILE A 255 13.42 1.67 -13.34
C ILE A 255 12.86 2.07 -11.97
N VAL A 256 11.55 2.07 -11.83
CA VAL A 256 10.88 2.16 -10.53
C VAL A 256 10.74 0.76 -9.95
N MET A 257 11.23 0.56 -8.73
CA MET A 257 11.07 -0.67 -7.96
C MET A 257 10.14 -0.40 -6.79
N ILE A 258 9.01 -1.09 -6.70
CA ILE A 258 7.99 -0.79 -5.67
C ILE A 258 7.34 -2.05 -5.11
N ASP A 259 6.55 -1.85 -4.05
CA ASP A 259 5.66 -2.86 -3.45
C ASP A 259 6.41 -4.14 -3.10
N ALA A 260 7.69 -3.96 -2.74
CA ALA A 260 8.64 -5.01 -2.48
C ALA A 260 8.30 -5.70 -1.16
N LYS A 261 8.21 -7.04 -1.18
CA LYS A 261 7.84 -7.86 -0.02
C LYS A 261 8.78 -9.06 0.13
N PRO A 262 9.12 -9.47 1.36
CA PRO A 262 9.89 -10.67 1.61
C PRO A 262 9.08 -11.90 1.19
N VAL A 263 9.79 -12.90 0.67
CA VAL A 263 9.26 -14.24 0.45
C VAL A 263 9.43 -15.02 1.76
N PRO A 264 8.35 -15.58 2.34
CA PRO A 264 8.42 -16.35 3.58
C PRO A 264 9.51 -17.43 3.56
N ASP A 265 10.11 -17.68 4.73
CA ASP A 265 11.15 -18.70 4.94
C ASP A 265 12.36 -18.59 4.01
N SER A 266 12.69 -17.36 3.58
CA SER A 266 13.83 -17.08 2.74
C SER A 266 14.38 -15.67 2.93
N GLU A 267 15.55 -15.41 2.35
CA GLU A 267 16.14 -14.07 2.26
C GLU A 267 15.73 -13.32 0.98
N LYS A 268 14.78 -13.87 0.21
CA LYS A 268 14.37 -13.30 -1.08
C LYS A 268 13.30 -12.23 -0.88
N VAL A 269 13.28 -11.29 -1.81
CA VAL A 269 12.25 -10.25 -1.92
C VAL A 269 11.69 -10.30 -3.34
N VAL A 270 10.38 -10.08 -3.47
CA VAL A 270 9.71 -9.85 -4.76
C VAL A 270 9.28 -8.39 -4.81
N ALA A 271 9.56 -7.71 -5.92
CA ALA A 271 9.17 -6.32 -6.15
C ALA A 271 8.59 -6.15 -7.56
N ILE A 272 7.82 -5.08 -7.76
CA ILE A 272 7.30 -4.69 -9.07
C ILE A 272 8.30 -3.74 -9.72
N PHE A 273 8.69 -4.05 -10.96
CA PHE A 273 9.59 -3.24 -11.78
C PHE A 273 8.76 -2.55 -12.86
N SER A 274 8.77 -1.22 -12.86
CA SER A 274 8.08 -0.40 -13.86
C SER A 274 9.09 0.48 -14.60
N PRO A 275 9.07 0.52 -15.94
CA PRO A 275 10.04 1.27 -16.72
C PRO A 275 9.88 2.79 -16.56
N GLY A 276 11.01 3.49 -16.67
CA GLY A 276 11.07 4.95 -16.63
C GLY A 276 10.64 5.51 -15.27
N HIS A 277 9.79 6.52 -15.31
CA HIS A 277 9.24 7.20 -14.14
C HIS A 277 7.84 6.61 -13.82
N GLY A 278 7.74 5.28 -13.75
CA GLY A 278 6.51 4.55 -13.38
C GLY A 278 5.52 4.29 -14.51
N ILE A 279 5.94 4.38 -15.78
CA ILE A 279 5.04 4.26 -16.94
C ILE A 279 4.43 2.85 -17.01
N ARG A 280 3.12 2.77 -17.27
CA ARG A 280 2.40 1.52 -17.51
C ARG A 280 2.75 0.90 -18.85
#